data_AF-A0A0U9HGV4-F1
#
_entry.id   AF-A0A0U9HGV4-F1
#
_cell.length_a   1.000
_cell.length_b   1.000
_cell.length_c   1.000
_cell.angle_alpha   90.00
_cell.angle_beta   90.00
_cell.angle_gamma   90.00
#
_symmetry.space_group_name_H-M   'P 1'
#
loop_
_entity.id
_entity.type
_entity.pdbx_description
1 polymer ?
#
loop_
_entity_poly.entity_id
_entity_poly.type
_entity_poly.pdbx_seq_one_letter_code
_entity_poly.pdbx_strand_id
1 'polypeptide(L)'
;MSYQDHEKAIQKSLHSIEQHLTDKLQLNLLAEHAGYSRFHFQRIFRKIIGKSVAEYIRERRMTQSARELITTDQRVIDIAMNYRFNSQESFTRAFKKVYDMTPGDYRKLLRKLVSKGEFIVTTKSNAPTGWIMTGESPFDYETGLDNRTVHSGNHSAYLKSKDEKARSFATLMQQIKSDQYRGERVRFSAFVKSTDVKEAAGLWMRVDHSSGEVLAFDNMMNRPIKGTNEWNHFSIVLDIPVKSEVIAFGVLLNGPGQVWMDKLGFEIVDDSVPVTEQSSTEGLSNEPVNLNFEDNTAAG
;
A
#
# COMPACT_ATOMS: atom_id res chain seq x y z
N MET A 1 -26.57 5.97 -29.49
CA MET A 1 -25.70 6.22 -28.33
C MET A 1 -24.29 6.44 -28.83
N SER A 2 -23.62 7.47 -28.31
CA SER A 2 -22.22 7.75 -28.60
C SER A 2 -21.32 6.74 -27.87
N TYR A 3 -20.06 6.64 -28.28
CA TYR A 3 -19.04 5.83 -27.60
C TYR A 3 -18.90 6.23 -26.11
N GLN A 4 -19.04 7.53 -25.79
CA GLN A 4 -19.00 8.06 -24.42
C GLN A 4 -20.20 7.60 -23.57
N ASP A 5 -21.37 7.40 -24.16
CA ASP A 5 -22.55 6.88 -23.45
C ASP A 5 -22.38 5.41 -23.08
N HIS A 6 -21.73 4.64 -23.97
CA HIS A 6 -21.37 3.25 -23.71
C HIS A 6 -20.36 3.13 -22.56
N GLU A 7 -19.32 3.98 -22.52
CA GLU A 7 -18.35 3.98 -21.42
C GLU A 7 -18.97 4.31 -20.07
N LYS A 8 -19.80 5.36 -19.98
CA LYS A 8 -20.50 5.71 -18.74
C LYS A 8 -21.39 4.59 -18.21
N ALA A 9 -22.09 3.89 -19.09
CA ALA A 9 -22.95 2.77 -18.72
C ALA A 9 -22.15 1.54 -18.27
N ILE A 10 -21.03 1.23 -18.93
CA ILE A 10 -20.10 0.19 -18.48
C ILE A 10 -19.49 0.56 -17.12
N GLN A 11 -19.09 1.82 -16.90
CA GLN A 11 -18.52 2.26 -15.63
C GLN A 11 -19.49 2.11 -14.46
N LYS A 12 -20.76 2.46 -14.64
CA LYS A 12 -21.82 2.20 -13.64
C LYS A 12 -21.99 0.71 -13.35
N SER A 13 -21.92 -0.12 -14.40
CA SER A 13 -22.01 -1.58 -14.26
C SER A 13 -20.82 -2.17 -13.51
N LEU A 14 -19.60 -1.68 -13.78
CA LEU A 14 -18.39 -2.07 -13.05
C LEU A 14 -18.50 -1.71 -11.56
N HIS A 15 -18.99 -0.51 -11.25
CA HIS A 15 -19.22 -0.10 -9.87
C HIS A 15 -20.20 -1.04 -9.14
N SER A 16 -21.31 -1.40 -9.79
CA SER A 16 -22.27 -2.37 -9.24
C SER A 16 -21.63 -3.75 -9.06
N ILE A 17 -20.83 -4.22 -10.01
CA ILE A 17 -20.10 -5.49 -9.90
C ILE A 17 -19.16 -5.48 -8.68
N GLU A 18 -18.34 -4.43 -8.53
CA GLU A 18 -17.35 -4.31 -7.46
C GLU A 18 -18.00 -4.26 -6.06
N GLN A 19 -19.17 -3.64 -5.93
CA GLN A 19 -19.90 -3.58 -4.66
C GLN A 19 -20.56 -4.92 -4.26
N HIS A 20 -20.81 -5.80 -5.22
CA HIS A 20 -21.60 -7.03 -5.03
C HIS A 20 -20.81 -8.29 -5.42
N LEU A 21 -19.48 -8.26 -5.30
CA LEU A 21 -18.62 -9.40 -5.68
C LEU A 21 -18.94 -10.66 -4.87
N THR A 22 -19.39 -10.53 -3.63
CA THR A 22 -19.79 -11.64 -2.75
C THR A 22 -21.23 -12.14 -2.99
N ASP A 23 -22.01 -11.41 -3.78
CA ASP A 23 -23.42 -11.70 -3.98
C ASP A 23 -23.69 -12.53 -5.25
N LYS A 24 -24.95 -12.94 -5.41
CA LYS A 24 -25.40 -13.63 -6.63
C LYS A 24 -25.60 -12.59 -7.72
N LEU A 25 -24.53 -12.20 -8.40
CA LEU A 25 -24.60 -11.30 -9.55
C LEU A 25 -25.41 -11.94 -10.68
N GLN A 26 -26.57 -11.36 -11.00
CA GLN A 26 -27.35 -11.73 -12.17
C GLN A 26 -27.01 -10.79 -13.33
N LEU A 27 -26.54 -11.38 -14.43
CA LEU A 27 -26.13 -10.62 -15.61
C LEU A 27 -27.26 -9.78 -16.21
N ASN A 28 -28.51 -10.21 -16.03
CA ASN A 28 -29.69 -9.48 -16.48
C ASN A 28 -29.87 -8.17 -15.71
N LEU A 29 -29.67 -8.18 -14.38
CA LEU A 29 -29.75 -6.99 -13.54
C LEU A 29 -28.66 -5.98 -13.89
N LEU A 30 -27.46 -6.44 -14.25
CA LEU A 30 -26.36 -5.58 -14.69
C LEU A 30 -26.65 -4.92 -16.05
N ALA A 31 -27.23 -5.67 -16.99
CA ALA A 31 -27.61 -5.15 -18.30
C ALA A 31 -28.78 -4.16 -18.21
N GLU A 32 -29.77 -4.46 -17.37
CA GLU A 32 -30.94 -3.61 -17.12
C GLU A 32 -30.56 -2.30 -16.43
N HIS A 33 -29.71 -2.34 -15.40
CA HIS A 33 -29.13 -1.12 -14.78
C HIS A 33 -28.33 -0.26 -15.77
N ALA A 34 -27.77 -0.87 -16.81
CA ALA A 34 -27.03 -0.19 -17.86
C ALA A 34 -27.92 0.31 -19.02
N GLY A 35 -29.22 0.02 -19.01
CA GLY A 35 -30.17 0.37 -20.07
C GLY A 35 -30.02 -0.46 -21.35
N TYR A 36 -29.45 -1.67 -21.27
CA TYR A 36 -29.20 -2.53 -22.42
C TYR A 36 -29.87 -3.89 -22.31
N SER A 37 -30.15 -4.48 -23.47
CA SER A 37 -30.38 -5.92 -23.54
C SER A 37 -29.11 -6.68 -23.17
N ARG A 38 -29.28 -7.88 -22.60
CA ARG A 38 -28.18 -8.76 -22.17
C ARG A 38 -27.10 -8.96 -23.23
N PHE A 39 -27.52 -9.24 -24.46
CA PHE A 39 -26.61 -9.50 -25.59
C PHE A 39 -25.82 -8.25 -25.98
N HIS A 40 -26.48 -7.09 -26.01
CA HIS A 40 -25.84 -5.83 -26.37
C HIS A 40 -24.83 -5.38 -25.30
N PHE A 41 -25.20 -5.53 -24.02
CA PHE A 41 -24.32 -5.27 -22.88
C PHE A 41 -23.05 -6.12 -22.94
N GLN A 42 -23.16 -7.43 -23.14
CA GLN A 42 -21.99 -8.31 -23.23
C GLN A 42 -21.05 -7.93 -24.39
N ARG A 43 -21.62 -7.55 -25.55
CA ARG A 43 -20.83 -7.15 -26.72
C ARG A 43 -20.06 -5.87 -26.46
N ILE A 44 -20.70 -4.86 -25.86
CA ILE A 44 -20.04 -3.60 -25.49
C ILE A 44 -19.01 -3.83 -24.39
N PHE A 45 -19.37 -4.57 -23.33
CA PHE A 45 -18.46 -4.85 -22.22
C PHE A 45 -17.18 -5.52 -22.72
N ARG A 46 -17.29 -6.54 -23.59
CA ARG A 46 -16.10 -7.18 -24.17
C ARG A 46 -15.31 -6.23 -25.07
N LYS A 47 -15.98 -5.37 -25.84
CA LYS A 47 -15.30 -4.39 -26.70
C LYS A 47 -14.49 -3.37 -25.90
N ILE A 48 -15.00 -2.92 -24.74
CA ILE A 48 -14.37 -1.89 -23.90
C ILE A 48 -13.36 -2.50 -22.92
N ILE A 49 -13.73 -3.57 -22.23
CA ILE A 49 -12.95 -4.17 -21.13
C ILE A 49 -12.00 -5.28 -21.63
N GLY A 50 -12.16 -5.74 -22.87
CA GLY A 50 -11.32 -6.77 -23.49
C GLY A 50 -11.60 -8.20 -23.04
N LYS A 51 -12.52 -8.41 -22.10
CA LYS A 51 -12.90 -9.72 -21.54
C LYS A 51 -14.40 -9.82 -21.32
N SER A 52 -14.91 -11.03 -21.18
CA SER A 52 -16.32 -11.21 -20.81
C SER A 52 -16.58 -10.76 -19.37
N VAL A 53 -17.84 -10.41 -19.09
CA VAL A 53 -18.29 -10.04 -17.75
C VAL A 53 -18.01 -11.16 -16.73
N ALA A 54 -18.21 -12.42 -17.14
CA ALA A 54 -17.99 -13.57 -16.26
C ALA A 54 -16.49 -13.76 -15.93
N GLU A 55 -15.60 -13.54 -16.90
CA GLU A 55 -14.15 -13.57 -16.68
C GLU A 55 -13.73 -12.43 -15.75
N TYR A 56 -14.23 -11.21 -15.98
CA TYR A 56 -13.97 -10.06 -15.13
C TYR A 56 -14.37 -10.31 -13.67
N ILE A 57 -15.61 -10.76 -13.44
CA ILE A 57 -16.11 -11.07 -12.09
C ILE A 57 -15.23 -12.15 -11.43
N ARG A 58 -14.85 -13.20 -12.18
CA ARG A 58 -14.04 -14.29 -11.65
C ARG A 58 -12.65 -13.80 -11.22
N GLU A 59 -12.00 -12.98 -12.03
CA GLU A 59 -10.69 -12.40 -11.70
C GLU A 59 -10.79 -11.48 -10.48
N ARG A 60 -11.81 -10.62 -10.42
CA ARG A 60 -12.01 -9.70 -9.28
C ARG A 60 -12.30 -10.43 -7.98
N ARG A 61 -13.15 -11.48 -8.02
CA ARG A 61 -13.38 -12.38 -6.87
C ARG A 61 -12.09 -13.05 -6.43
N MET A 62 -11.27 -13.52 -7.37
CA MET A 62 -9.99 -14.15 -7.06
C MET A 62 -9.04 -13.17 -6.37
N THR A 63 -8.87 -11.95 -6.91
CA THR A 63 -8.05 -10.91 -6.30
C THR A 63 -8.52 -10.53 -4.90
N GLN A 64 -9.82 -10.31 -4.70
CA GLN A 64 -10.35 -9.94 -3.39
C GLN A 64 -10.21 -11.08 -2.38
N SER A 65 -10.43 -12.33 -2.80
CA SER A 65 -10.19 -13.50 -1.94
C SER A 65 -8.73 -13.65 -1.51
N ALA A 66 -7.78 -13.32 -2.40
CA ALA A 66 -6.35 -13.34 -2.07
C ALA A 66 -6.00 -12.29 -1.00
N ARG A 67 -6.62 -11.11 -1.07
CA ARG A 67 -6.50 -10.08 -0.04
C ARG A 67 -7.07 -10.55 1.30
N GLU A 68 -8.27 -11.12 1.29
CA GLU A 68 -8.91 -11.60 2.53
C GLU A 68 -8.13 -12.77 3.17
N LEU A 69 -7.47 -13.61 2.35
CA LEU A 69 -6.58 -14.67 2.85
C LEU A 69 -5.42 -14.14 3.69
N ILE A 70 -4.89 -12.96 3.38
CA ILE A 70 -3.74 -12.39 4.09
C ILE A 70 -4.16 -11.47 5.24
N THR A 71 -5.25 -10.73 5.09
CA THR A 71 -5.72 -9.77 6.11
C THR A 71 -6.61 -10.37 7.19
N THR A 72 -7.11 -11.60 7.03
CA THR A 72 -8.05 -12.23 7.98
C THR A 72 -7.72 -13.69 8.27
N ASP A 73 -8.05 -14.16 9.47
CA ASP A 73 -7.89 -15.57 9.90
C ASP A 73 -9.02 -16.50 9.42
N GLN A 74 -9.96 -16.00 8.61
CA GLN A 74 -11.12 -16.76 8.15
C GLN A 74 -10.69 -18.04 7.42
N ARG A 75 -11.42 -19.15 7.56
CA ARG A 75 -11.00 -20.42 6.94
C ARG A 75 -11.06 -20.31 5.41
N VAL A 76 -10.16 -21.03 4.72
CA VAL A 76 -10.08 -21.02 3.25
C VAL A 76 -11.41 -21.39 2.59
N ILE A 77 -12.11 -22.38 3.14
CA ILE A 77 -13.45 -22.76 2.67
C ILE A 77 -14.46 -21.61 2.81
N ASP A 78 -14.46 -20.89 3.92
CA ASP A 78 -15.44 -19.82 4.14
C ASP A 78 -15.19 -18.65 3.16
N ILE A 79 -13.92 -18.29 2.93
CA ILE A 79 -13.53 -17.29 1.91
C ILE A 79 -13.95 -17.77 0.52
N ALA A 80 -13.71 -19.04 0.19
CA ALA A 80 -14.12 -19.60 -1.09
C ALA A 80 -15.65 -19.48 -1.31
N MET A 81 -16.44 -19.79 -0.27
CA MET A 81 -17.89 -19.68 -0.33
C MET A 81 -18.36 -18.22 -0.43
N ASN A 82 -17.74 -17.30 0.33
CA ASN A 82 -18.02 -15.85 0.27
C ASN A 82 -17.82 -15.31 -1.14
N TYR A 83 -16.76 -15.74 -1.83
CA TYR A 83 -16.49 -15.39 -3.22
C TYR A 83 -17.10 -16.34 -4.25
N ARG A 84 -18.15 -17.09 -3.84
CA ARG A 84 -19.04 -17.85 -4.73
C ARG A 84 -18.36 -18.97 -5.51
N PHE A 85 -17.29 -19.54 -4.96
CA PHE A 85 -16.81 -20.84 -5.38
C PHE A 85 -17.72 -21.92 -4.80
N ASN A 86 -17.94 -22.99 -5.56
CA ASN A 86 -18.86 -24.06 -5.14
C ASN A 86 -18.23 -25.04 -4.15
N SER A 87 -16.90 -25.02 -4.02
CA SER A 87 -16.14 -25.86 -3.09
C SER A 87 -14.74 -25.30 -2.89
N GLN A 88 -14.08 -25.69 -1.79
CA GLN A 88 -12.68 -25.33 -1.55
C GLN A 88 -11.76 -25.88 -2.65
N GLU A 89 -12.00 -27.10 -3.16
CA GLU A 89 -11.18 -27.70 -4.23
C GLU A 89 -11.26 -26.89 -5.52
N SER A 90 -12.47 -26.41 -5.87
CA SER A 90 -12.65 -25.58 -7.05
C SER A 90 -11.92 -24.24 -6.92
N PHE A 91 -11.95 -23.66 -5.71
CA PHE A 91 -11.21 -22.45 -5.37
C PHE A 91 -9.71 -22.68 -5.42
N THR A 92 -9.19 -23.70 -4.75
CA THR A 92 -7.76 -24.02 -4.73
C THR A 92 -7.18 -24.26 -6.11
N ARG A 93 -7.90 -24.98 -7.01
CA ARG A 93 -7.44 -25.17 -8.39
C ARG A 93 -7.38 -23.86 -9.17
N ALA A 94 -8.40 -23.02 -9.05
CA ALA A 94 -8.44 -21.72 -9.72
C ALA A 94 -7.36 -20.77 -9.15
N PHE A 95 -7.18 -20.77 -7.83
CA PHE A 95 -6.20 -19.96 -7.12
C PHE A 95 -4.77 -20.36 -7.53
N LYS A 96 -4.47 -21.67 -7.53
CA LYS A 96 -3.18 -22.20 -7.97
C LYS A 96 -2.88 -21.87 -9.43
N LYS A 97 -3.91 -21.82 -10.30
CA LYS A 97 -3.72 -21.40 -11.70
C LYS A 97 -3.33 -19.92 -11.83
N VAL A 98 -3.73 -19.07 -10.87
CA VAL A 98 -3.49 -17.61 -10.91
C VAL A 98 -2.21 -17.23 -10.17
N TYR A 99 -1.92 -17.89 -9.05
CA TYR A 99 -0.84 -17.52 -8.12
C TYR A 99 0.25 -18.60 -7.98
N ASP A 100 0.17 -19.68 -8.74
CA ASP A 100 1.10 -20.83 -8.72
C ASP A 100 1.28 -21.53 -7.36
N MET A 101 0.39 -21.26 -6.40
CA MET A 101 0.43 -21.85 -5.05
C MET A 101 -0.98 -22.10 -4.50
N THR A 102 -1.08 -22.91 -3.44
CA THR A 102 -2.38 -23.14 -2.80
C THR A 102 -2.77 -21.91 -1.94
N PRO A 103 -4.07 -21.67 -1.67
CA PRO A 103 -4.50 -20.59 -0.78
C PRO A 103 -3.87 -20.63 0.62
N GLY A 104 -3.66 -21.84 1.16
CA GLY A 104 -3.04 -22.03 2.48
C GLY A 104 -1.56 -21.67 2.45
N ASP A 105 -0.83 -22.11 1.43
CA ASP A 105 0.57 -21.75 1.23
C ASP A 105 0.72 -20.25 0.96
N TYR A 106 -0.16 -19.67 0.15
CA TYR A 106 -0.23 -18.23 -0.12
C TYR A 106 -0.42 -17.45 1.18
N ARG A 107 -1.40 -17.82 2.00
CA ARG A 107 -1.62 -17.21 3.32
C ARG A 107 -0.39 -17.32 4.20
N LYS A 108 0.17 -18.53 4.35
CA LYS A 108 1.30 -18.77 5.24
C LYS A 108 2.54 -18.01 4.80
N LEU A 109 2.85 -18.07 3.49
CA LEU A 109 3.97 -17.37 2.89
C LEU A 109 3.75 -15.87 3.01
N LEU A 110 2.65 -15.34 2.48
CA LEU A 110 2.45 -13.89 2.45
C LEU A 110 2.26 -13.31 3.85
N ARG A 111 1.65 -14.00 4.81
CA ARG A 111 1.62 -13.51 6.20
C ARG A 111 2.98 -13.56 6.86
N LYS A 112 3.77 -14.60 6.62
CA LYS A 112 5.16 -14.66 7.07
C LYS A 112 5.98 -13.53 6.45
N LEU A 113 5.72 -13.21 5.17
CA LEU A 113 6.35 -12.10 4.47
C LEU A 113 5.85 -10.74 5.01
N VAL A 114 4.53 -10.54 5.21
CA VAL A 114 3.96 -9.33 5.84
C VAL A 114 4.48 -9.13 7.26
N SER A 115 4.52 -10.20 8.08
CA SER A 115 5.05 -10.16 9.44
C SER A 115 6.57 -10.00 9.50
N LYS A 116 7.26 -10.24 8.38
CA LYS A 116 8.70 -10.00 8.19
C LYS A 116 9.00 -8.74 7.39
N GLY A 117 7.99 -7.94 7.02
CA GLY A 117 8.17 -6.77 6.17
C GLY A 117 8.58 -7.05 4.71
N GLU A 118 8.54 -8.30 4.25
CA GLU A 118 8.93 -8.77 2.92
C GLU A 118 7.74 -8.78 1.93
N PHE A 119 6.87 -7.77 1.88
CA PHE A 119 5.81 -7.72 0.87
C PHE A 119 6.36 -7.24 -0.49
N ILE A 120 7.07 -8.11 -1.19
CA ILE A 120 7.32 -7.95 -2.63
C ILE A 120 6.08 -8.47 -3.37
N VAL A 121 5.03 -7.66 -3.46
CA VAL A 121 4.13 -7.82 -4.61
C VAL A 121 4.82 -7.11 -5.75
N THR A 122 5.68 -7.84 -6.46
CA THR A 122 6.05 -7.53 -7.83
C THR A 122 4.79 -7.66 -8.68
N THR A 123 3.89 -6.69 -8.53
CA THR A 123 3.14 -6.23 -9.69
C THR A 123 4.18 -5.93 -10.77
N LYS A 124 3.83 -6.06 -12.04
CA LYS A 124 4.58 -5.36 -13.11
C LYS A 124 4.45 -3.85 -12.84
N SER A 125 5.11 -3.34 -11.81
CA SER A 125 5.21 -1.92 -11.51
C SER A 125 6.31 -1.39 -12.42
N ASN A 126 6.12 -0.19 -12.95
CA ASN A 126 7.20 0.52 -13.65
C ASN A 126 8.21 1.10 -12.65
N ALA A 127 8.35 0.49 -11.47
CA ALA A 127 9.23 0.96 -10.42
C ALA A 127 10.68 1.01 -10.92
N PRO A 128 11.46 2.01 -10.50
CA PRO A 128 12.89 2.07 -10.84
C PRO A 128 13.62 0.81 -10.39
N THR A 129 14.73 0.47 -11.07
CA THR A 129 15.57 -0.69 -10.71
C THR A 129 15.98 -0.62 -9.23
N GLY A 130 15.74 -1.71 -8.49
CA GLY A 130 16.05 -1.80 -7.06
C GLY A 130 15.02 -1.14 -6.15
N TRP A 131 13.94 -0.59 -6.69
CA TRP A 131 12.81 -0.04 -5.93
C TRP A 131 11.59 -0.93 -6.07
N ILE A 132 10.79 -1.00 -5.01
CA ILE A 132 9.65 -1.90 -4.91
C ILE A 132 8.43 -1.08 -4.51
N MET A 133 7.33 -1.28 -5.22
CA MET A 133 6.03 -0.74 -4.81
C MET A 133 5.34 -1.74 -3.88
N THR A 134 5.00 -1.30 -2.68
CA THR A 134 4.31 -2.12 -1.66
C THR A 134 3.15 -1.31 -1.07
N GLY A 135 2.42 -1.88 -0.10
CA GLY A 135 1.36 -1.18 0.63
C GLY A 135 0.22 -2.10 0.99
N GLU A 136 -0.81 -1.53 1.63
CA GLU A 136 -2.04 -2.26 1.93
C GLU A 136 -2.95 -2.38 0.69
N SER A 137 -2.92 -1.37 -0.18
CA SER A 137 -3.72 -1.32 -1.42
C SER A 137 -2.88 -0.99 -2.66
N PRO A 138 -1.76 -1.69 -2.94
CA PRO A 138 -0.81 -1.28 -3.99
C PRO A 138 -1.42 -1.27 -5.39
N PHE A 139 -2.54 -1.95 -5.61
CA PHE A 139 -3.26 -1.97 -6.90
C PHE A 139 -3.98 -0.65 -7.20
N ASP A 140 -4.28 0.16 -6.19
CA ASP A 140 -4.92 1.48 -6.33
C ASP A 140 -3.89 2.56 -6.73
N TYR A 141 -2.60 2.20 -6.73
CA TYR A 141 -1.50 3.10 -7.00
C TYR A 141 -0.68 2.65 -8.22
N GLU A 142 0.06 3.60 -8.76
CA GLU A 142 1.07 3.39 -9.78
C GLU A 142 2.35 4.17 -9.42
N THR A 143 3.46 3.69 -9.96
CA THR A 143 4.77 4.28 -9.78
C THR A 143 5.55 4.21 -11.07
N GLY A 144 6.53 5.10 -11.22
CA GLY A 144 7.45 5.10 -12.35
C GLY A 144 8.53 6.15 -12.22
N LEU A 145 9.28 6.29 -13.30
CA LEU A 145 10.20 7.41 -13.52
C LEU A 145 9.48 8.52 -14.28
N ASP A 146 9.77 9.77 -13.93
CA ASP A 146 9.30 10.97 -14.61
C ASP A 146 10.51 11.79 -15.06
N ASN A 147 10.52 12.21 -16.33
CA ASN A 147 11.58 13.05 -16.92
C ASN A 147 11.13 14.50 -17.17
N ARG A 148 9.90 14.86 -16.81
CA ARG A 148 9.33 16.21 -16.94
C ARG A 148 9.31 16.93 -15.60
N THR A 149 8.91 16.23 -14.54
CA THR A 149 8.90 16.77 -13.17
C THR A 149 10.12 16.25 -12.44
N VAL A 150 11.23 16.97 -12.55
CA VAL A 150 12.56 16.58 -12.03
C VAL A 150 13.09 17.70 -11.15
N HIS A 151 13.64 17.38 -9.99
CA HIS A 151 14.34 18.36 -9.16
C HIS A 151 15.77 18.55 -9.66
N SER A 152 16.43 17.44 -10.00
CA SER A 152 17.80 17.47 -10.54
C SER A 152 18.15 16.23 -11.35
N GLY A 153 19.14 16.35 -12.24
CA GLY A 153 19.49 15.24 -13.12
C GLY A 153 18.42 15.03 -14.20
N ASN A 154 18.18 13.77 -14.58
CA ASN A 154 17.33 13.44 -15.73
C ASN A 154 15.96 12.85 -15.37
N HIS A 155 15.80 12.32 -14.16
CA HIS A 155 14.59 11.61 -13.74
C HIS A 155 14.34 11.81 -12.25
N SER A 156 13.06 11.90 -11.88
CA SER A 156 12.57 11.67 -10.52
C SER A 156 11.75 10.37 -10.48
N ALA A 157 11.53 9.82 -9.28
CA ALA A 157 10.61 8.72 -9.10
C ALA A 157 9.27 9.25 -8.57
N TYR A 158 8.14 8.70 -9.04
CA TYR A 158 6.82 9.10 -8.56
C TYR A 158 6.03 7.94 -7.95
N LEU A 159 5.12 8.29 -7.05
CA LEU A 159 4.07 7.43 -6.52
C LEU A 159 2.74 8.18 -6.61
N LYS A 160 1.74 7.56 -7.22
CA LYS A 160 0.48 8.22 -7.57
C LYS A 160 -0.72 7.29 -7.36
N SER A 161 -1.81 7.82 -6.82
CA SER A 161 -3.10 7.13 -6.84
C SER A 161 -3.71 7.12 -8.25
N LYS A 162 -4.24 5.98 -8.70
CA LYS A 162 -4.86 5.85 -10.03
C LYS A 162 -6.16 6.63 -10.15
N ASP A 163 -6.91 6.77 -9.06
CA ASP A 163 -8.15 7.54 -9.00
C ASP A 163 -8.45 8.06 -7.58
N GLU A 164 -9.52 8.83 -7.44
CA GLU A 164 -9.96 9.45 -6.18
C GLU A 164 -10.50 8.46 -5.14
N LYS A 165 -10.60 7.17 -5.46
CA LYS A 165 -11.09 6.12 -4.56
C LYS A 165 -9.97 5.31 -3.94
N ALA A 166 -8.71 5.67 -4.19
CA ALA A 166 -7.56 4.99 -3.60
C ALA A 166 -7.69 4.94 -2.08
N ARG A 167 -7.54 3.73 -1.53
CA ARG A 167 -7.75 3.46 -0.10
C ARG A 167 -6.45 3.09 0.57
N SER A 168 -6.30 3.44 1.85
CA SER A 168 -5.09 3.16 2.60
C SER A 168 -3.86 3.66 1.84
N PHE A 169 -2.69 3.05 2.02
CA PHE A 169 -1.44 3.54 1.50
C PHE A 169 -0.75 2.60 0.51
N ALA A 170 0.12 3.20 -0.30
CA ALA A 170 1.21 2.53 -0.99
C ALA A 170 2.55 3.16 -0.62
N THR A 171 3.62 2.40 -0.83
CA THR A 171 5.01 2.86 -0.69
C THR A 171 5.78 2.57 -1.95
N LEU A 172 6.75 3.43 -2.25
CA LEU A 172 7.86 3.13 -3.16
C LEU A 172 9.13 3.13 -2.31
N MET A 173 9.78 1.98 -2.18
CA MET A 173 10.80 1.75 -1.16
C MET A 173 11.95 0.85 -1.61
N GLN A 174 13.04 0.88 -0.83
CA GLN A 174 14.12 -0.10 -0.86
C GLN A 174 14.24 -0.81 0.49
N GLN A 175 14.92 -1.97 0.48
CA GLN A 175 15.41 -2.63 1.68
C GLN A 175 16.90 -2.91 1.52
N ILE A 176 17.64 -2.69 2.60
CA ILE A 176 19.06 -2.98 2.68
C ILE A 176 19.35 -3.74 3.98
N LYS A 177 20.47 -4.49 3.99
CA LYS A 177 21.01 -5.03 5.24
C LYS A 177 21.52 -3.89 6.11
N SER A 178 21.33 -4.02 7.42
CA SER A 178 21.81 -3.05 8.41
C SER A 178 23.32 -3.15 8.70
N ASP A 179 24.04 -4.14 8.16
CA ASP A 179 25.40 -4.52 8.56
C ASP A 179 26.37 -3.33 8.72
N GLN A 180 26.30 -2.33 7.83
CA GLN A 180 27.19 -1.16 7.82
C GLN A 180 26.72 0.00 8.70
N TYR A 181 25.51 -0.08 9.26
CA TYR A 181 24.85 1.01 9.97
C TYR A 181 24.52 0.66 11.43
N ARG A 182 24.73 -0.60 11.85
CA ARG A 182 24.46 -1.04 13.24
C ARG A 182 25.25 -0.20 14.24
N GLY A 183 24.54 0.41 15.19
CA GLY A 183 25.10 1.27 16.22
C GLY A 183 25.23 2.74 15.82
N GLU A 184 24.92 3.09 14.57
CA GLU A 184 25.05 4.45 14.03
C GLU A 184 23.70 5.18 14.04
N ARG A 185 23.75 6.52 14.01
CA ARG A 185 22.60 7.35 13.68
C ARG A 185 22.58 7.62 12.18
N VAL A 186 21.44 7.35 11.54
CA VAL A 186 21.30 7.47 10.09
C VAL A 186 20.24 8.47 9.72
N ARG A 187 20.57 9.36 8.78
CA ARG A 187 19.63 10.27 8.13
C ARG A 187 19.28 9.76 6.74
N PHE A 188 17.99 9.53 6.51
CA PHE A 188 17.41 9.39 5.18
C PHE A 188 16.77 10.71 4.78
N SER A 189 17.14 11.26 3.62
CA SER A 189 16.64 12.55 3.13
C SER A 189 16.24 12.49 1.66
N ALA A 190 15.34 13.36 1.24
CA ALA A 190 14.97 13.53 -0.16
C ALA A 190 14.31 14.89 -0.41
N PHE A 191 14.38 15.35 -1.65
CA PHE A 191 13.47 16.38 -2.14
C PHE A 191 12.15 15.72 -2.55
N VAL A 192 11.03 16.23 -2.05
CA VAL A 192 9.69 15.72 -2.34
C VAL A 192 8.81 16.84 -2.88
N LYS A 193 8.15 16.59 -4.01
CA LYS A 193 7.08 17.43 -4.57
C LYS A 193 5.77 16.69 -4.43
N SER A 194 4.66 17.40 -4.24
CA SER A 194 3.33 16.79 -4.11
C SER A 194 2.28 17.53 -4.93
N THR A 195 1.25 16.80 -5.35
CA THR A 195 0.06 17.37 -5.99
C THR A 195 -1.17 16.66 -5.46
N ASP A 196 -2.14 17.45 -5.01
CA ASP A 196 -3.46 16.99 -4.58
C ASP A 196 -3.45 15.85 -3.55
N VAL A 197 -2.46 15.82 -2.65
CA VAL A 197 -2.42 14.84 -1.56
C VAL A 197 -3.54 15.13 -0.57
N LYS A 198 -4.60 14.32 -0.60
CA LYS A 198 -5.82 14.56 0.18
C LYS A 198 -5.71 14.12 1.62
N GLU A 199 -5.03 13.01 1.89
CA GLU A 199 -4.88 12.49 3.26
C GLU A 199 -3.48 12.79 3.83
N ALA A 200 -2.46 12.07 3.37
CA ALA A 200 -1.09 12.26 3.82
C ALA A 200 -0.07 11.62 2.87
N ALA A 201 1.11 12.21 2.80
CA ALA A 201 2.29 11.59 2.22
C ALA A 201 3.52 11.93 3.08
N GLY A 202 4.61 11.22 2.85
CA GLY A 202 5.85 11.46 3.59
C GLY A 202 6.95 10.52 3.20
N LEU A 203 8.17 10.83 3.65
CA LEU A 203 9.20 9.82 3.77
C LEU A 203 8.84 8.86 4.89
N TRP A 204 9.43 7.67 4.84
CA TRP A 204 9.42 6.75 5.96
C TRP A 204 10.71 5.95 6.02
N MET A 205 11.06 5.53 7.23
CA MET A 205 12.15 4.61 7.51
C MET A 205 11.75 3.68 8.65
N ARG A 206 12.10 2.40 8.51
CA ARG A 206 11.88 1.38 9.52
C ARG A 206 13.12 0.51 9.65
N VAL A 207 13.46 0.20 10.88
CA VAL A 207 14.57 -0.69 11.23
C VAL A 207 13.98 -1.93 11.86
N ASP A 208 14.29 -3.09 11.30
CA ASP A 208 13.67 -4.35 11.68
C ASP A 208 14.73 -5.35 12.19
N HIS A 209 14.36 -6.15 13.20
CA HIS A 209 15.06 -7.37 13.56
C HIS A 209 14.57 -8.53 12.68
N SER A 210 15.39 -9.56 12.48
CA SER A 210 15.02 -10.75 11.67
C SER A 210 13.84 -11.57 12.23
N SER A 211 13.48 -11.33 13.49
CA SER A 211 12.30 -11.91 14.16
C SER A 211 10.97 -11.28 13.72
N GLY A 212 11.00 -10.09 13.09
CA GLY A 212 9.82 -9.28 12.80
C GLY A 212 9.53 -8.20 13.85
N GLU A 213 10.39 -8.03 14.86
CA GLU A 213 10.34 -6.89 15.78
C GLU A 213 10.74 -5.61 15.05
N VAL A 214 9.91 -4.58 15.13
CA VAL A 214 10.25 -3.22 14.66
C VAL A 214 11.06 -2.53 15.75
N LEU A 215 12.27 -2.11 15.42
CA LEU A 215 13.25 -1.57 16.36
C LEU A 215 13.29 -0.05 16.39
N ALA A 216 13.06 0.59 15.25
CA ALA A 216 12.93 2.03 15.13
C ALA A 216 12.03 2.34 13.93
N PHE A 217 11.20 3.38 14.03
CA PHE A 217 10.23 3.70 12.98
C PHE A 217 9.82 5.17 12.95
N ASP A 218 9.83 5.75 11.75
CA ASP A 218 9.23 7.05 11.49
C ASP A 218 8.63 7.04 10.07
N ASN A 219 7.43 7.57 9.93
CA ASN A 219 6.69 7.65 8.68
C ASN A 219 6.12 9.05 8.41
N MET A 220 6.60 10.06 9.14
CA MET A 220 6.15 11.45 9.09
C MET A 220 4.65 11.68 9.31
N MET A 221 3.87 10.71 9.82
CA MET A 221 2.42 10.89 9.98
C MET A 221 2.03 11.96 11.02
N ASN A 222 2.95 12.32 11.90
CA ASN A 222 2.85 13.47 12.80
C ASN A 222 3.16 14.82 12.13
N ARG A 223 3.85 14.81 10.99
CA ARG A 223 4.24 15.98 10.18
C ARG A 223 4.02 15.72 8.68
N PRO A 224 2.80 15.33 8.28
CA PRO A 224 2.55 14.80 6.95
C PRO A 224 2.64 15.90 5.88
N ILE A 225 3.05 15.50 4.69
CA ILE A 225 2.91 16.31 3.47
C ILE A 225 1.44 16.23 3.03
N LYS A 226 0.79 17.39 2.83
CA LYS A 226 -0.61 17.49 2.39
C LYS A 226 -0.77 18.53 1.29
N GLY A 227 -1.76 18.34 0.44
CA GLY A 227 -2.10 19.26 -0.64
C GLY A 227 -1.10 19.24 -1.81
N THR A 228 -0.91 20.39 -2.43
CA THR A 228 -0.01 20.60 -3.56
C THR A 228 1.14 21.49 -3.11
N ASN A 229 2.36 20.99 -3.23
CA ASN A 229 3.56 21.70 -2.79
C ASN A 229 4.65 21.58 -3.86
N GLU A 230 5.42 22.64 -4.01
CA GLU A 230 6.67 22.61 -4.76
C GLU A 230 7.71 21.72 -4.07
N TRP A 231 8.82 21.47 -4.75
CA TRP A 231 9.93 20.68 -4.20
C TRP A 231 10.37 21.25 -2.84
N ASN A 232 10.29 20.41 -1.81
CA ASN A 232 10.77 20.73 -0.48
C ASN A 232 11.67 19.59 0.02
N HIS A 233 12.63 19.92 0.87
CA HIS A 233 13.55 18.95 1.44
C HIS A 233 12.99 18.37 2.74
N PHE A 234 12.97 17.04 2.85
CA PHE A 234 12.51 16.32 4.02
C PHE A 234 13.57 15.31 4.48
N SER A 235 13.58 14.99 5.77
CA SER A 235 14.46 13.98 6.33
C SER A 235 13.84 13.24 7.51
N ILE A 236 14.31 12.01 7.68
CA ILE A 236 14.08 11.14 8.84
C ILE A 236 15.45 10.78 9.41
N VAL A 237 15.56 10.79 10.73
CA VAL A 237 16.78 10.44 11.45
C VAL A 237 16.42 9.39 12.49
N LEU A 238 17.00 8.19 12.38
CA LEU A 238 16.83 7.12 13.37
C LEU A 238 18.19 6.64 13.86
N ASP A 239 18.24 6.25 15.13
CA ASP A 239 19.31 5.40 15.62
C ASP A 239 19.08 3.98 15.10
N ILE A 240 20.13 3.31 14.66
CA ILE A 240 20.07 1.94 14.15
C ILE A 240 20.60 0.99 15.24
N PRO A 241 19.75 0.27 15.99
CA PRO A 241 20.23 -0.58 17.07
C PRO A 241 21.21 -1.65 16.59
N VAL A 242 22.15 -2.05 17.45
CA VAL A 242 23.17 -3.06 17.10
C VAL A 242 22.55 -4.41 16.66
N LYS A 243 21.38 -4.76 17.21
CA LYS A 243 20.62 -5.96 16.84
C LYS A 243 19.87 -5.87 15.51
N SER A 244 19.91 -4.74 14.81
CA SER A 244 19.14 -4.55 13.57
C SER A 244 19.61 -5.48 12.47
N GLU A 245 18.71 -5.88 11.56
CA GLU A 245 19.03 -6.77 10.44
C GLU A 245 18.65 -6.15 9.08
N VAL A 246 17.54 -5.43 9.04
CA VAL A 246 17.01 -4.82 7.81
C VAL A 246 16.68 -3.36 8.06
N ILE A 247 17.01 -2.51 7.09
CA ILE A 247 16.52 -1.12 7.05
C ILE A 247 15.66 -0.99 5.79
N ALA A 248 14.40 -0.59 5.98
CA ALA A 248 13.46 -0.28 4.92
C ALA A 248 13.22 1.23 4.89
N PHE A 249 13.24 1.84 3.72
CA PHE A 249 13.02 3.29 3.59
C PHE A 249 12.44 3.66 2.23
N GLY A 250 11.80 4.82 2.15
CA GLY A 250 11.29 5.35 0.90
C GLY A 250 10.23 6.42 1.10
N VAL A 251 9.34 6.55 0.12
CA VAL A 251 8.17 7.45 0.20
C VAL A 251 6.90 6.65 0.36
N LEU A 252 5.94 7.21 1.07
CA LEU A 252 4.58 6.70 1.22
C LEU A 252 3.56 7.73 0.72
N LEU A 253 2.45 7.23 0.20
CA LEU A 253 1.26 8.01 -0.13
C LEU A 253 0.04 7.28 0.43
N ASN A 254 -0.71 7.97 1.29
CA ASN A 254 -1.98 7.52 1.83
C ASN A 254 -3.12 8.30 1.15
N GLY A 255 -4.09 7.56 0.60
CA GLY A 255 -5.21 8.10 -0.13
C GLY A 255 -4.87 8.76 -1.47
N PRO A 256 -5.82 9.52 -2.04
CA PRO A 256 -5.66 10.17 -3.33
C PRO A 256 -4.56 11.24 -3.34
N GLY A 257 -3.76 11.27 -4.40
CA GLY A 257 -2.74 12.27 -4.66
C GLY A 257 -1.57 11.76 -5.51
N GLN A 258 -0.55 12.60 -5.62
CA GLN A 258 0.72 12.25 -6.24
C GLN A 258 1.88 12.85 -5.49
N VAL A 259 2.96 12.08 -5.37
CA VAL A 259 4.27 12.55 -4.90
C VAL A 259 5.36 12.17 -5.87
N TRP A 260 6.38 13.02 -5.95
CA TRP A 260 7.65 12.73 -6.59
C TRP A 260 8.76 12.83 -5.54
N MET A 261 9.78 11.99 -5.67
CA MET A 261 11.02 12.10 -4.90
C MET A 261 12.24 12.11 -5.81
N ASP A 262 13.25 12.89 -5.41
CA ASP A 262 14.50 13.08 -6.12
C ASP A 262 15.61 13.46 -5.11
N LYS A 263 16.88 13.34 -5.50
CA LYS A 263 18.06 13.66 -4.67
C LYS A 263 18.01 13.00 -3.28
N LEU A 264 17.89 11.68 -3.28
CA LEU A 264 17.89 10.91 -2.04
C LEU A 264 19.29 10.92 -1.41
N GLY A 265 19.34 11.16 -0.10
CA GLY A 265 20.50 10.99 0.76
C GLY A 265 20.26 9.87 1.76
N PHE A 266 21.30 9.09 2.05
CA PHE A 266 21.27 8.05 3.07
C PHE A 266 22.67 8.00 3.72
N GLU A 267 22.80 8.69 4.85
CA GLU A 267 24.11 8.96 5.45
C GLU A 267 24.12 8.74 6.96
N ILE A 268 25.26 8.30 7.47
CA ILE A 268 25.55 8.31 8.91
C ILE A 268 25.76 9.77 9.34
N VAL A 269 25.12 10.15 10.45
CA VAL A 269 25.23 11.48 11.06
C VAL A 269 25.65 11.32 12.52
N ASP A 270 26.24 12.36 13.09
CA ASP A 270 26.62 12.36 14.50
C ASP A 270 25.42 12.66 15.42
N ASP A 271 25.63 12.46 16.72
CA ASP A 271 24.60 12.61 17.76
C ASP A 271 24.07 14.04 17.94
N SER A 272 24.71 15.05 17.36
CA SER A 272 24.20 16.42 17.37
C SER A 272 22.96 16.60 16.48
N VAL A 273 22.74 15.68 15.53
CA VAL A 273 21.52 15.66 14.71
C VAL A 273 20.43 14.90 15.49
N PRO A 274 19.33 15.54 15.88
CA PRO A 274 18.29 14.87 16.68
C PRO A 274 17.58 13.77 15.87
N VAL A 275 17.22 12.68 16.55
CA VAL A 275 16.32 11.68 15.98
C VAL A 275 14.94 12.28 15.74
N THR A 276 14.27 11.78 14.70
CA THR A 276 12.91 12.22 14.34
C THR A 276 11.83 11.24 14.78
N GLU A 277 12.23 10.05 15.26
CA GLU A 277 11.32 9.11 15.92
C GLU A 277 10.67 9.77 17.13
N GLN A 278 9.34 9.67 17.21
CA GLN A 278 8.63 10.01 18.44
C GLN A 278 8.56 8.78 19.32
N SER A 279 9.17 8.88 20.51
CA SER A 279 9.07 7.82 21.49
C SER A 279 7.64 7.72 22.01
N SER A 280 7.10 6.51 22.08
CA SER A 280 5.85 6.22 22.80
C SER A 280 5.91 6.56 24.31
N THR A 281 7.10 6.87 24.83
CA THR A 281 7.35 7.27 26.21
C THR A 281 7.56 8.78 26.38
N GLU A 282 7.39 9.58 25.32
CA GLU A 282 7.54 11.03 25.39
C GLU A 282 6.47 11.61 26.34
N GLY A 283 6.92 12.24 27.43
CA GLY A 283 6.04 12.73 28.52
C GLY A 283 5.81 11.74 29.67
N LEU A 284 6.32 10.51 29.60
CA LEU A 284 6.34 9.60 30.74
C LEU A 284 7.48 9.98 31.70
N SER A 285 7.20 9.91 33.00
CA SER A 285 8.22 10.11 34.03
C SER A 285 9.22 8.95 34.01
N ASN A 286 10.50 9.27 34.23
CA ASN A 286 11.56 8.27 34.41
C ASN A 286 11.43 7.49 35.72
N GLU A 287 10.63 7.98 36.66
CA GLU A 287 10.40 7.37 37.97
C GLU A 287 8.90 7.35 38.30
N PRO A 288 8.43 6.37 39.10
CA PRO A 288 7.06 6.38 39.60
C PRO A 288 6.76 7.66 40.40
N VAL A 289 5.68 8.35 40.06
CA VAL A 289 5.23 9.56 40.76
C VAL A 289 3.94 9.29 41.54
N ASN A 290 3.71 10.05 42.62
CA ASN A 290 2.48 10.02 43.43
C ASN A 290 2.08 8.61 43.95
N LEU A 291 3.07 7.81 44.39
CA LEU A 291 2.83 6.44 44.89
C LEU A 291 1.96 6.38 46.16
N ASN A 292 1.89 7.47 46.91
CA ASN A 292 1.07 7.60 48.11
C ASN A 292 -0.30 8.26 47.84
N PHE A 293 -0.56 8.72 46.62
CA PHE A 293 -1.80 9.39 46.19
C PHE A 293 -2.10 10.74 46.87
N GLU A 294 -1.13 11.36 47.56
CA GLU A 294 -1.34 12.61 48.29
C GLU A 294 -1.08 13.87 47.45
N ASP A 295 -0.44 13.74 46.28
CA ASP A 295 -0.13 14.87 45.40
C ASP A 295 -1.34 15.21 44.51
N ASN A 296 -2.06 16.29 44.85
CA ASN A 296 -3.30 16.74 44.18
C ASN A 296 -3.12 17.97 43.27
N THR A 297 -1.89 18.29 42.86
CA THR A 297 -1.66 19.39 41.92
C THR A 297 -2.07 18.95 40.52
N ALA A 298 -3.17 19.54 40.00
CA ALA A 298 -3.56 19.42 38.60
C ALA A 298 -2.38 19.82 37.70
N ALA A 299 -2.01 18.95 36.76
CA ALA A 299 -0.98 19.23 35.76
C ALA A 299 -1.42 20.47 34.94
N GLY A 300 -0.64 21.54 35.02
CA GLY A 300 -0.80 22.77 34.22
C GLY A 300 -0.21 22.63 32.83
#